data_AF-A0A7S3ZKN3-F1
#
_entry.id   AF-A0A7S3ZKN3-F1
#
_cell.length_a   1.000
_cell.length_b   1.000
_cell.length_c   1.000
_cell.angle_alpha   90.00
_cell.angle_beta   90.00
_cell.angle_gamma   90.00
#
_symmetry.space_group_name_H-M   'P 1'
#
loop_
_entity.id
_entity.type
_entity.pdbx_description
1 polymer ?
#
loop_
_entity_poly.entity_id
_entity_poly.type
_entity_poly.pdbx_seq_one_letter_code
_entity_poly.pdbx_strand_id
1 'polypeptide(L)'
;MRRSLAVLALCVVEALRPSPPLTRRQSTNSPDLEEEARIRAKLEDHAAQQRGRHAKKKLSPAAQRRRAKRGASFEAAQDIGRELAEQLRDKKTLDNEARELLQDLVSTTSGARGWFVSLLTDDDLAQLFVPPIDDALLEPIAARPEPNLRLCVMNVAMSAATAVAHERDGHRDLAAASRATSLRSAALCTALLERDMMAGLAEALRALYEAAAPRDDDLGELGEILGLSSDAAPSHVDEDWAAFLDKWRYGPDQRAAIRRTLYENWAPIVRREVSSVAAAPEDEPE
;
A
#
# COMPACT_ATOMS: atom_id res chain seq x y z
N MET A 1 15.86 10.17 13.59
CA MET A 1 15.39 9.51 12.34
C MET A 1 14.51 8.30 12.64
N ARG A 2 13.42 8.45 13.41
CA ARG A 2 12.49 7.35 13.76
C ARG A 2 11.02 7.84 13.79
N ARG A 3 10.73 8.81 12.91
CA ARG A 3 9.51 9.66 12.90
C ARG A 3 8.38 9.11 12.00
N SER A 4 8.67 8.11 11.15
CA SER A 4 7.78 7.68 10.05
C SER A 4 6.70 6.65 10.42
N LEU A 5 6.89 5.89 11.50
CA LEU A 5 6.06 4.71 11.83
C LEU A 5 4.68 5.02 12.42
N ALA A 6 4.49 6.16 13.09
CA ALA A 6 3.24 6.46 13.80
C ALA A 6 2.21 7.22 12.94
N VAL A 7 2.64 7.91 11.88
CA VAL A 7 1.78 8.84 11.13
C VAL A 7 0.96 8.11 10.06
N LEU A 8 1.49 7.07 9.41
CA LEU A 8 0.73 6.28 8.43
C LEU A 8 -0.40 5.44 9.08
N ALA A 9 -0.18 4.91 10.29
CA ALA A 9 -1.24 4.22 11.04
C ALA A 9 -2.33 5.18 11.55
N LEU A 10 -1.97 6.43 11.89
CA LEU A 10 -2.95 7.46 12.25
C LEU A 10 -3.75 7.96 11.03
N CYS A 11 -3.14 8.09 9.85
CA CYS A 11 -3.86 8.52 8.63
C CYS A 11 -4.92 7.49 8.18
N VAL A 12 -4.72 6.20 8.42
CA VAL A 12 -5.73 5.15 8.15
C VAL A 12 -6.94 5.25 9.11
N VAL A 13 -6.76 5.83 10.30
CA VAL A 13 -7.81 5.99 11.32
C VAL A 13 -8.48 7.37 11.27
N GLU A 14 -7.74 8.45 10.98
CA GLU A 14 -8.27 9.82 10.93
C GLU A 14 -9.04 10.12 9.62
N ALA A 15 -8.73 9.42 8.53
CA ALA A 15 -9.47 9.53 7.27
C ALA A 15 -10.89 8.93 7.29
N LEU A 16 -11.34 8.44 8.45
CA LEU A 16 -12.72 8.00 8.71
C LEU A 16 -13.58 9.08 9.39
N ARG A 17 -13.06 10.28 9.64
CA ARG A 17 -13.87 11.41 10.13
C ARG A 17 -14.44 12.22 8.96
N PRO A 18 -15.77 12.39 8.85
CA PRO A 18 -16.34 13.30 7.86
C PRO A 18 -15.88 14.73 8.18
N SER A 19 -15.33 15.43 7.18
CA SER A 19 -14.99 16.85 7.32
C SER A 19 -16.27 17.67 7.50
N PRO A 20 -16.30 18.64 8.44
CA PRO A 20 -17.42 19.56 8.54
C PRO A 20 -17.48 20.47 7.30
N PRO A 21 -18.67 20.96 6.92
CA PRO A 21 -18.83 21.79 5.73
C PRO A 21 -18.02 23.09 5.86
N LEU A 22 -17.35 23.46 4.78
CA LEU A 22 -16.54 24.66 4.68
C LEU A 22 -17.41 25.91 4.80
N THR A 23 -17.44 26.53 5.97
CA THR A 23 -17.86 27.92 6.14
C THR A 23 -16.70 28.84 5.76
N ARG A 24 -16.92 29.62 4.71
CA ARG A 24 -16.06 30.71 4.24
C ARG A 24 -15.79 31.72 5.36
N ARG A 25 -14.55 31.82 5.85
CA ARG A 25 -14.00 33.07 6.43
C ARG A 25 -12.49 33.18 6.19
N GLN A 26 -12.12 34.35 5.68
CA GLN A 26 -10.77 34.90 5.66
C GLN A 26 -10.28 35.14 7.11
N SER A 27 -9.00 34.92 7.38
CA SER A 27 -8.14 35.86 8.12
C SER A 27 -6.73 35.27 8.26
N THR A 28 -5.76 36.05 7.80
CA THR A 28 -4.33 35.93 8.08
C THR A 28 -4.07 35.92 9.59
N ASN A 29 -3.35 34.92 10.09
CA ASN A 29 -2.48 34.98 11.26
C ASN A 29 -1.77 33.62 11.35
N SER A 30 -0.44 33.59 11.23
CA SER A 30 0.37 32.37 11.42
C SER A 30 0.25 31.85 12.85
N PRO A 31 -0.24 30.61 13.07
CA PRO A 31 -0.19 29.93 14.35
C PRO A 31 0.49 28.55 14.24
N ASP A 32 1.40 28.37 13.27
CA ASP A 32 1.73 27.01 12.80
C ASP A 32 2.80 26.30 13.64
N LEU A 33 3.76 27.03 14.23
CA LEU A 33 4.89 26.39 14.92
C LEU A 33 4.52 25.77 16.28
N GLU A 34 3.54 26.34 17.00
CA GLU A 34 3.09 25.79 18.29
C GLU A 34 2.15 24.59 18.11
N GLU A 35 1.30 24.62 17.07
CA GLU A 35 0.43 23.50 16.71
C GLU A 35 1.27 22.33 16.19
N GLU A 36 2.26 22.59 15.33
CA GLU A 36 3.25 21.60 14.88
C GLU A 36 4.06 21.01 16.04
N ALA A 37 4.48 21.82 17.01
CA ALA A 37 5.21 21.36 18.18
C ALA A 37 4.32 20.47 19.08
N ARG A 38 3.03 20.81 19.25
CA ARG A 38 2.06 20.01 20.01
C ARG A 38 1.75 18.68 19.34
N ILE A 39 1.59 18.68 18.01
CA ILE A 39 1.40 17.46 17.23
C ILE A 39 2.65 16.59 17.32
N ARG A 40 3.85 17.17 17.18
CA ARG A 40 5.13 16.47 17.33
C ARG A 40 5.29 15.83 18.71
N ALA A 41 4.99 16.57 19.78
CA ALA A 41 5.07 16.05 21.15
C ALA A 41 4.11 14.88 21.40
N LYS A 42 2.86 14.98 20.93
CA LYS A 42 1.88 13.88 21.03
C LYS A 42 2.31 12.63 20.25
N LEU A 43 2.96 12.81 19.09
CA LEU A 43 3.47 11.70 18.28
C LEU A 43 4.69 11.03 18.92
N GLU A 44 5.57 11.79 19.56
CA GLU A 44 6.71 11.26 20.30
C GLU A 44 6.29 10.45 21.53
N ASP A 45 5.29 10.94 22.28
CA ASP A 45 4.70 10.21 23.41
C ASP A 45 4.03 8.90 22.96
N HIS A 46 3.31 8.91 21.83
CA HIS A 46 2.68 7.71 21.30
C HIS A 46 3.73 6.69 20.81
N ALA A 47 4.77 7.13 20.11
CA ALA A 47 5.87 6.26 19.67
C ALA A 47 6.67 5.68 20.85
N ALA A 48 6.89 6.46 21.91
CA ALA A 48 7.52 5.99 23.14
C ALA A 48 6.63 4.98 23.89
N GLN A 49 5.31 5.21 23.93
CA GLN A 49 4.36 4.27 24.52
C GLN A 49 4.27 2.95 23.74
N GLN A 50 4.36 2.98 22.41
CA GLN A 50 4.42 1.75 21.60
C GLN A 50 5.70 0.96 21.93
N ARG A 51 6.86 1.60 21.93
CA ARG A 51 8.14 0.96 22.33
C ARG A 51 8.11 0.36 23.74
N GLY A 52 7.50 1.05 24.70
CA GLY A 52 7.36 0.56 26.08
C GLY A 52 6.34 -0.58 26.24
N ARG A 53 5.33 -0.66 25.36
CA ARG A 53 4.30 -1.72 25.40
C ARG A 53 4.78 -3.08 24.89
N HIS A 54 5.82 -3.13 24.07
CA HIS A 54 6.36 -4.37 23.51
C HIS A 54 7.23 -5.18 24.49
N ALA A 55 7.52 -4.67 25.70
CA ALA A 55 8.11 -5.43 26.79
C ALA A 55 7.10 -6.36 27.50
N LYS A 56 5.99 -6.73 26.84
CA LYS A 56 5.02 -7.69 27.35
C LYS A 56 5.49 -9.12 27.09
N LYS A 57 5.29 -9.97 28.11
CA LYS A 57 5.60 -11.41 28.12
C LYS A 57 5.16 -12.06 26.80
N LYS A 58 6.12 -12.51 25.98
CA LYS A 58 5.86 -13.15 24.69
C LYS A 58 4.91 -14.34 24.88
N LEU A 59 3.84 -14.36 24.09
CA LEU A 59 2.92 -15.49 24.02
C LEU A 59 3.69 -16.72 23.53
N SER A 60 3.31 -17.92 24.00
CA SER A 60 3.88 -19.14 23.42
C SER A 60 3.48 -19.27 21.94
N PRO A 61 4.28 -19.95 21.10
CA PRO A 61 3.96 -20.14 19.68
C PRO A 61 2.54 -20.70 19.47
N ALA A 62 2.14 -21.70 20.27
CA ALA A 62 0.80 -22.28 20.22
C ALA A 62 -0.34 -21.31 20.59
N ALA A 63 -0.07 -20.28 21.39
CA ALA A 63 -1.05 -19.24 21.74
C ALA A 63 -1.12 -18.15 20.65
N GLN A 64 0.01 -17.78 20.05
CA GLN A 64 0.06 -16.88 18.89
C GLN A 64 -0.72 -17.47 17.71
N ARG A 65 -0.55 -18.76 17.41
CA ARG A 65 -1.29 -19.46 16.33
C ARG A 65 -2.79 -19.48 16.56
N ARG A 66 -3.23 -19.80 17.78
CA ARG A 66 -4.66 -19.75 18.13
C ARG A 66 -5.24 -18.35 18.00
N ARG A 67 -4.46 -17.31 18.32
CA ARG A 67 -4.88 -15.91 18.18
C ARG A 67 -4.97 -15.49 16.71
N ALA A 68 -4.00 -15.86 15.87
CA ALA A 68 -4.02 -15.60 14.43
C ALA A 68 -5.25 -16.25 13.76
N LYS A 69 -5.46 -17.55 13.98
CA LYS A 69 -6.60 -18.30 13.42
C LYS A 69 -7.98 -17.79 13.85
N ARG A 70 -8.09 -17.17 15.02
CA ARG A 70 -9.34 -16.59 15.52
C ARG A 70 -9.60 -15.17 15.01
N GLY A 71 -8.78 -14.66 14.09
CA GLY A 71 -8.79 -13.27 13.67
C GLY A 71 -8.10 -12.40 14.70
N ALA A 72 -6.77 -12.30 14.59
CA ALA A 72 -6.00 -11.38 15.41
C ALA A 72 -6.58 -9.95 15.26
N SER A 73 -6.60 -9.18 16.35
CA SER A 73 -6.92 -7.75 16.26
C SER A 73 -5.89 -7.05 15.37
N PHE A 74 -6.22 -5.86 14.89
CA PHE A 74 -5.30 -5.09 14.06
C PHE A 74 -3.94 -4.87 14.74
N GLU A 75 -3.95 -4.44 16.00
CA GLU A 75 -2.73 -4.19 16.78
C GLU A 75 -1.97 -5.48 17.08
N ALA A 76 -2.71 -6.57 17.37
CA ALA A 76 -2.13 -7.89 17.55
C ALA A 76 -1.36 -8.36 16.32
N ALA A 77 -1.92 -8.07 15.14
CA ALA A 77 -1.35 -8.45 13.87
C ALA A 77 -0.13 -7.61 13.51
N GLN A 78 -0.10 -6.34 13.93
CA GLN A 78 1.10 -5.52 13.84
C GLN A 78 2.24 -6.11 14.68
N ASP A 79 1.97 -6.50 15.93
CA ASP A 79 2.97 -7.09 16.83
C ASP A 79 3.50 -8.43 16.30
N ILE A 80 2.61 -9.38 16.03
CA ILE A 80 2.98 -10.71 15.51
C ILE A 80 3.69 -10.57 14.17
N GLY A 81 3.21 -9.64 13.34
CA GLY A 81 3.77 -9.40 12.04
C GLY A 81 5.19 -8.86 12.10
N ARG A 82 5.44 -7.85 12.93
CA ARG A 82 6.78 -7.34 13.14
C ARG A 82 7.76 -8.45 13.55
N GLU A 83 7.39 -9.32 14.48
CA GLU A 83 8.24 -10.44 14.91
C GLU A 83 8.56 -11.43 13.78
N LEU A 84 7.60 -11.71 12.90
CA LEU A 84 7.80 -12.60 11.74
C LEU A 84 8.66 -11.94 10.66
N ALA A 85 8.46 -10.64 10.40
CA ALA A 85 9.25 -9.89 9.43
C ALA A 85 10.70 -9.71 9.89
N GLU A 86 10.94 -9.50 11.19
CA GLU A 86 12.28 -9.46 11.77
C GLU A 86 12.98 -10.82 11.62
N GLN A 87 12.26 -11.93 11.84
CA GLN A 87 12.81 -13.27 11.59
C GLN A 87 13.16 -13.49 10.12
N LEU A 88 12.29 -13.07 9.20
CA LEU A 88 12.58 -13.09 7.75
C LEU A 88 13.85 -12.29 7.43
N ARG A 89 13.98 -11.08 7.98
CA ARG A 89 15.17 -10.24 7.78
C ARG A 89 16.44 -10.92 8.28
N ASP A 90 16.40 -11.43 9.51
CA ASP A 90 17.60 -11.88 10.22
C ASP A 90 18.05 -13.27 9.74
N LYS A 91 17.10 -14.17 9.44
CA LYS A 91 17.37 -15.56 9.09
C LYS A 91 17.25 -15.84 7.58
N LYS A 92 16.67 -14.91 6.81
CA LYS A 92 16.30 -15.11 5.39
C LYS A 92 15.41 -16.33 5.15
N THR A 93 14.70 -16.78 6.19
CA THR A 93 13.81 -17.93 6.10
C THR A 93 12.83 -17.93 7.27
N LEU A 94 11.67 -18.54 7.05
CA LEU A 94 10.73 -18.90 8.10
C LEU A 94 10.73 -20.42 8.26
N ASP A 95 10.77 -20.88 9.50
CA ASP A 95 10.45 -22.27 9.78
C ASP A 95 8.97 -22.56 9.47
N ASN A 96 8.60 -23.85 9.45
CA ASN A 96 7.25 -24.25 9.09
C ASN A 96 6.18 -23.65 10.02
N GLU A 97 6.46 -23.53 11.30
CA GLU A 97 5.51 -22.95 12.26
C GLU A 97 5.29 -21.47 12.01
N ALA A 98 6.36 -20.72 11.76
CA ALA A 98 6.32 -19.29 11.49
C ALA A 98 5.67 -18.99 10.13
N ARG A 99 5.93 -19.81 9.11
CA ARG A 99 5.28 -19.72 7.79
C ARG A 99 3.77 -19.94 7.91
N GLU A 100 3.35 -21.00 8.60
CA GLU A 100 1.93 -21.27 8.80
C GLU A 100 1.26 -20.19 9.66
N LEU A 101 1.96 -19.64 10.67
CA LEU A 101 1.45 -18.51 11.46
C LEU A 101 1.26 -17.26 10.60
N LEU A 102 2.21 -16.96 9.69
CA LEU A 102 2.07 -15.85 8.75
C LEU A 102 0.87 -16.06 7.82
N GLN A 103 0.72 -17.25 7.25
CA GLN A 103 -0.44 -17.62 6.42
C GLN A 103 -1.76 -17.45 7.17
N ASP A 104 -1.84 -17.95 8.41
CA ASP A 104 -3.03 -17.81 9.27
C ASP A 104 -3.32 -16.31 9.53
N LEU A 105 -2.28 -15.51 9.80
CA LEU A 105 -2.41 -14.08 10.07
C LEU A 105 -2.95 -13.31 8.86
N VAL A 106 -2.34 -13.49 7.69
CA VAL A 106 -2.70 -12.77 6.45
C VAL A 106 -3.95 -13.32 5.77
N SER A 107 -4.51 -14.43 6.24
CA SER A 107 -5.79 -14.97 5.74
C SER A 107 -7.02 -14.18 6.20
N THR A 108 -6.86 -13.27 7.18
CA THR A 108 -7.96 -12.47 7.73
C THR A 108 -7.79 -10.98 7.40
N THR A 109 -8.88 -10.24 7.19
CA THR A 109 -8.81 -8.81 6.86
C THR A 109 -8.06 -8.00 7.92
N SER A 110 -8.38 -8.19 9.21
CA SER A 110 -7.71 -7.48 10.30
C SER A 110 -6.24 -7.87 10.42
N GLY A 111 -5.94 -9.17 10.28
CA GLY A 111 -4.59 -9.70 10.34
C GLY A 111 -3.70 -9.20 9.20
N ALA A 112 -4.17 -9.33 7.96
CA ALA A 112 -3.48 -8.84 6.78
C ALA A 112 -3.26 -7.33 6.84
N ARG A 113 -4.26 -6.53 7.22
CA ARG A 113 -4.10 -5.08 7.35
C ARG A 113 -3.03 -4.71 8.37
N GLY A 114 -3.03 -5.32 9.56
CA GLY A 114 -2.01 -5.06 10.58
C GLY A 114 -0.61 -5.50 10.13
N TRP A 115 -0.53 -6.66 9.47
CA TRP A 115 0.70 -7.16 8.86
C TRP A 115 1.27 -6.17 7.84
N PHE A 116 0.52 -5.82 6.80
CA PHE A 116 0.97 -4.94 5.72
C PHE A 116 1.40 -3.56 6.23
N VAL A 117 0.64 -2.98 7.17
CA VAL A 117 1.01 -1.69 7.76
C VAL A 117 2.39 -1.79 8.42
N SER A 118 2.64 -2.81 9.22
CA SER A 118 3.93 -2.97 9.90
C SER A 118 5.06 -3.26 8.92
N LEU A 119 4.82 -4.18 7.98
CA LEU A 119 5.81 -4.63 7.02
C LEU A 119 6.27 -3.49 6.09
N LEU A 120 5.32 -2.71 5.55
CA LEU A 120 5.62 -1.73 4.50
C LEU A 120 6.11 -0.38 5.03
N THR A 121 5.71 -0.01 6.26
CA THR A 121 6.03 1.32 6.81
C THR A 121 7.30 1.34 7.67
N ASP A 122 7.81 0.16 8.05
CA ASP A 122 9.03 0.08 8.84
C ASP A 122 10.30 0.15 8.00
N ASP A 123 11.14 1.13 8.33
CA ASP A 123 12.43 1.33 7.67
C ASP A 123 13.44 0.22 8.03
N ASP A 124 13.34 -0.39 9.21
CA ASP A 124 14.18 -1.52 9.63
C ASP A 124 13.82 -2.83 8.88
N LEU A 125 12.72 -2.81 8.12
CA LEU A 125 12.26 -3.90 7.26
C LEU A 125 12.50 -3.62 5.77
N ALA A 126 13.05 -2.46 5.41
CA ALA A 126 13.20 -2.01 4.02
C ALA A 126 14.00 -2.99 3.14
N GLN A 127 15.03 -3.64 3.70
CA GLN A 127 15.84 -4.63 2.99
C GLN A 127 15.06 -5.84 2.48
N LEU A 128 13.88 -6.14 3.03
CA LEU A 128 13.02 -7.23 2.55
C LEU A 128 12.43 -6.96 1.15
N PHE A 129 12.49 -5.70 0.70
CA PHE A 129 11.91 -5.24 -0.56
C PHE A 129 12.96 -4.91 -1.62
N VAL A 130 14.24 -5.16 -1.35
CA VAL A 130 15.30 -5.03 -2.34
C VAL A 130 15.27 -6.28 -3.23
N PRO A 131 15.05 -6.17 -4.55
CA PRO A 131 15.00 -7.33 -5.43
C PRO A 131 16.33 -8.12 -5.46
N PRO A 132 16.27 -9.46 -5.60
CA PRO A 132 15.06 -10.27 -5.64
C PRO A 132 14.42 -10.40 -4.24
N ILE A 133 13.10 -10.19 -4.15
CA ILE A 133 12.34 -10.42 -2.91
C ILE A 133 12.27 -11.92 -2.66
N ASP A 134 12.46 -12.35 -1.42
CA ASP A 134 12.52 -13.76 -1.03
C ASP A 134 11.15 -14.44 -1.07
N ASP A 135 11.09 -15.67 -1.58
CA ASP A 135 9.86 -16.45 -1.69
C ASP A 135 9.24 -16.76 -0.31
N ALA A 136 10.04 -16.81 0.76
CA ALA A 136 9.55 -16.96 2.13
C ALA A 136 8.65 -15.79 2.58
N LEU A 137 8.77 -14.61 1.94
CA LEU A 137 7.82 -13.51 2.11
C LEU A 137 6.63 -13.63 1.15
N LEU A 138 6.85 -14.06 -0.09
CA LEU A 138 5.84 -14.08 -1.14
C LEU A 138 4.82 -15.21 -0.99
N GLU A 139 5.26 -16.44 -0.73
CA GLU A 139 4.41 -17.63 -0.67
C GLU A 139 3.26 -17.48 0.34
N PRO A 140 3.47 -16.99 1.58
CA PRO A 140 2.39 -16.86 2.55
C PRO A 140 1.31 -15.85 2.13
N ILE A 141 1.74 -14.78 1.46
CA ILE A 141 0.85 -13.71 0.95
C ILE A 141 0.05 -14.23 -0.25
N ALA A 142 0.71 -14.92 -1.17
CA ALA A 142 0.14 -15.50 -2.39
C ALA A 142 -0.83 -16.65 -2.11
N ALA A 143 -0.57 -17.47 -1.09
CA ALA A 143 -1.40 -18.65 -0.77
C ALA A 143 -2.86 -18.32 -0.40
N ARG A 144 -3.16 -17.05 -0.07
CA ARG A 144 -4.51 -16.54 0.23
C ARG A 144 -4.69 -15.20 -0.50
N PRO A 145 -5.06 -15.20 -1.79
CA PRO A 145 -5.20 -13.95 -2.55
C PRO A 145 -6.16 -12.98 -1.89
N GLU A 146 -7.26 -13.43 -1.32
CA GLU A 146 -8.16 -12.58 -0.52
C GLU A 146 -7.80 -12.71 0.97
N PRO A 147 -7.57 -11.59 1.68
CA PRO A 147 -7.72 -10.18 1.28
C PRO A 147 -6.45 -9.52 0.70
N ASN A 148 -5.36 -10.27 0.54
CA ASN A 148 -4.02 -9.77 0.28
C ASN A 148 -3.85 -9.03 -1.06
N LEU A 149 -4.41 -9.54 -2.15
CA LEU A 149 -4.43 -8.94 -3.49
C LEU A 149 -4.94 -7.51 -3.42
N ARG A 150 -6.14 -7.34 -2.85
CA ARG A 150 -6.75 -6.02 -2.69
C ARG A 150 -5.88 -5.09 -1.85
N LEU A 151 -5.32 -5.59 -0.75
CA LEU A 151 -4.45 -4.80 0.13
C LEU A 151 -3.14 -4.40 -0.55
N CYS A 152 -2.53 -5.28 -1.35
CA CYS A 152 -1.35 -4.97 -2.17
C CYS A 152 -1.65 -3.78 -3.11
N VAL A 153 -2.74 -3.86 -3.86
CA VAL A 153 -3.15 -2.81 -4.81
C VAL A 153 -3.49 -1.50 -4.09
N MET A 154 -4.26 -1.55 -3.00
CA MET A 154 -4.59 -0.38 -2.19
C MET A 154 -3.35 0.27 -1.58
N ASN A 155 -2.38 -0.51 -1.09
CA ASN A 155 -1.17 0.03 -0.48
C ASN A 155 -0.33 0.83 -1.47
N VAL A 156 -0.26 0.41 -2.75
CA VAL A 156 0.36 1.21 -3.82
C VAL A 156 -0.38 2.53 -3.99
N ALA A 157 -1.70 2.48 -4.18
CA ALA A 157 -2.52 3.65 -4.48
C ALA A 157 -2.50 4.68 -3.34
N MET A 158 -2.82 4.23 -2.12
CA MET A 158 -2.99 5.09 -0.96
C MET A 158 -1.67 5.78 -0.61
N SER A 159 -0.56 5.05 -0.56
CA SER A 159 0.73 5.63 -0.18
C SER A 159 1.27 6.62 -1.22
N ALA A 160 1.05 6.38 -2.52
CA ALA A 160 1.39 7.33 -3.58
C ALA A 160 0.57 8.62 -3.45
N ALA A 161 -0.75 8.50 -3.27
CA ALA A 161 -1.64 9.65 -3.10
C ALA A 161 -1.35 10.44 -1.81
N THR A 162 -1.05 9.76 -0.70
CA THR A 162 -0.71 10.40 0.57
C THR A 162 0.63 11.13 0.51
N ALA A 163 1.61 10.62 -0.26
CA ALA A 163 2.87 11.32 -0.45
C ALA A 163 2.67 12.72 -1.08
N VAL A 164 1.78 12.82 -2.07
CA VAL A 164 1.43 14.10 -2.70
C VAL A 164 0.70 15.02 -1.72
N ALA A 165 -0.25 14.49 -0.95
CA ALA A 165 -0.96 15.28 0.06
C ALA A 165 0.01 15.87 1.10
N HIS A 166 0.91 15.06 1.64
CA HIS A 166 1.93 15.52 2.58
C HIS A 166 2.89 16.54 1.97
N GLU A 167 3.27 16.38 0.70
CA GLU A 167 4.14 17.33 0.01
C GLU A 167 3.44 18.69 -0.16
N ARG A 168 2.16 18.69 -0.55
CA ARG A 168 1.35 19.91 -0.69
C ARG A 168 1.20 20.65 0.64
N ASP A 169 1.07 19.90 1.72
CA ASP A 169 0.90 20.44 3.07
C ASP A 169 2.25 20.79 3.73
N GLY A 170 3.37 20.70 3.00
CA GLY A 170 4.71 21.08 3.50
C GLY A 170 5.39 20.03 4.39
N HIS A 171 4.75 18.88 4.61
CA HIS A 171 5.24 17.80 5.46
C HIS A 171 6.22 16.85 4.75
N ARG A 172 7.38 17.38 4.36
CA ARG A 172 8.38 16.65 3.55
C ARG A 172 8.83 15.30 4.12
N ASP A 173 9.05 15.22 5.43
CA ASP A 173 9.44 13.97 6.10
C ASP A 173 8.36 12.89 5.93
N LEU A 174 7.10 13.29 6.07
CA LEU A 174 5.96 12.38 5.92
C LEU A 174 5.72 12.01 4.45
N ALA A 175 5.95 12.94 3.53
CA ALA A 175 5.90 12.66 2.10
C ALA A 175 6.96 11.63 1.70
N ALA A 176 8.18 11.76 2.22
CA ALA A 176 9.26 10.80 1.98
C ALA A 176 8.92 9.40 2.53
N ALA A 177 8.36 9.31 3.74
CA ALA A 177 7.90 8.05 4.33
C ALA A 177 6.81 7.37 3.50
N SER A 178 5.83 8.14 3.02
CA SER A 178 4.78 7.65 2.12
C SER A 178 5.34 7.17 0.78
N ARG A 179 6.32 7.90 0.19
CA ARG A 179 7.02 7.43 -1.03
C ARG A 179 7.75 6.11 -0.81
N ALA A 180 8.47 5.97 0.31
CA ALA A 180 9.16 4.72 0.64
C ALA A 180 8.18 3.54 0.77
N THR A 181 7.03 3.77 1.41
CA THR A 181 5.94 2.78 1.53
C THR A 181 5.38 2.40 0.17
N SER A 182 5.18 3.39 -0.72
CA SER A 182 4.70 3.18 -2.10
C SER A 182 5.67 2.34 -2.92
N LEU A 183 6.97 2.63 -2.84
CA LEU A 183 8.01 1.86 -3.52
C LEU A 183 8.09 0.42 -3.01
N ARG A 184 8.02 0.18 -1.70
CA ARG A 184 7.99 -1.18 -1.13
C ARG A 184 6.73 -1.95 -1.57
N SER A 185 5.59 -1.28 -1.60
CA SER A 185 4.32 -1.86 -2.07
C SER A 185 4.40 -2.23 -3.55
N ALA A 186 4.96 -1.35 -4.37
CA ALA A 186 5.17 -1.60 -5.79
C ALA A 186 6.13 -2.77 -6.01
N ALA A 187 7.28 -2.80 -5.32
CA ALA A 187 8.25 -3.88 -5.40
C ALA A 187 7.64 -5.25 -5.03
N LEU A 188 6.79 -5.29 -4.00
CA LEU A 188 6.05 -6.51 -3.64
C LEU A 188 5.11 -6.97 -4.76
N CYS A 189 4.32 -6.06 -5.33
CA CYS A 189 3.43 -6.37 -6.45
C CYS A 189 4.22 -6.87 -7.68
N THR A 190 5.31 -6.19 -8.03
CA THR A 190 6.22 -6.57 -9.11
C THR A 190 6.75 -8.00 -8.89
N ALA A 191 7.24 -8.32 -7.69
CA ALA A 191 7.79 -9.63 -7.38
C ALA A 191 6.75 -10.77 -7.44
N LEU A 192 5.50 -10.49 -7.04
CA LEU A 192 4.38 -11.43 -7.13
C LEU A 192 3.97 -11.69 -8.58
N LEU A 193 3.99 -10.65 -9.42
CA LEU A 193 3.68 -10.75 -10.85
C LEU A 193 4.76 -11.48 -11.65
N GLU A 194 6.03 -11.13 -11.45
CA GLU A 194 7.16 -11.77 -12.17
C GLU A 194 7.21 -13.29 -11.97
N ARG A 195 6.64 -13.78 -10.88
CA ARG A 195 6.58 -15.20 -10.53
C ARG A 195 5.21 -15.84 -10.76
N ASP A 196 4.25 -15.08 -11.29
CA ASP A 196 2.86 -15.52 -11.48
C ASP A 196 2.25 -16.17 -10.22
N MET A 197 2.52 -15.59 -9.04
CA MET A 197 2.14 -16.21 -7.75
C MET A 197 0.72 -15.85 -7.30
N MET A 198 0.10 -14.83 -7.89
CA MET A 198 -1.17 -14.29 -7.43
C MET A 198 -2.08 -13.96 -8.61
N ALA A 199 -2.96 -14.91 -8.94
CA ALA A 199 -3.98 -14.74 -9.96
C ALA A 199 -4.85 -13.49 -9.70
N GLY A 200 -5.17 -12.73 -10.75
CA GLY A 200 -5.99 -11.52 -10.66
C GLY A 200 -5.21 -10.24 -10.30
N LEU A 201 -3.94 -10.34 -9.87
CA LEU A 201 -3.16 -9.17 -9.47
C LEU A 201 -2.85 -8.26 -10.67
N ALA A 202 -2.54 -8.83 -11.84
CA ALA A 202 -2.24 -8.07 -13.05
C ALA A 202 -3.47 -7.27 -13.52
N GLU A 203 -4.64 -7.92 -13.52
CA GLU A 203 -5.92 -7.32 -13.87
C GLU A 203 -6.28 -6.21 -12.89
N ALA A 204 -6.12 -6.42 -11.59
CA ALA A 204 -6.42 -5.40 -10.58
C ALA A 204 -5.50 -4.17 -10.68
N LEU A 205 -4.21 -4.36 -10.93
CA LEU A 205 -3.26 -3.25 -11.14
C LEU A 205 -3.56 -2.49 -12.44
N ARG A 206 -3.94 -3.19 -13.51
CA ARG A 206 -4.40 -2.59 -14.77
C ARG A 206 -5.66 -1.76 -14.57
N ALA A 207 -6.67 -2.33 -13.93
CA ALA A 207 -7.92 -1.62 -13.66
C ALA A 207 -7.71 -0.38 -12.78
N LEU A 208 -6.83 -0.44 -11.78
CA LEU A 208 -6.45 0.74 -10.99
C LEU A 208 -5.74 1.80 -11.85
N TYR A 209 -4.80 1.38 -12.71
CA TYR A 209 -4.06 2.30 -13.60
C TYR A 209 -5.01 3.05 -14.55
N GLU A 210 -5.97 2.33 -15.13
CA GLU A 210 -7.00 2.88 -16.02
C GLU A 210 -7.95 3.81 -15.25
N ALA A 211 -8.45 3.38 -14.09
CA ALA A 211 -9.35 4.19 -13.25
C ALA A 211 -8.69 5.49 -12.74
N ALA A 212 -7.37 5.50 -12.59
CA ALA A 212 -6.60 6.67 -12.19
C ALA A 212 -6.25 7.60 -13.36
N ALA A 213 -6.75 7.36 -14.58
CA ALA A 213 -6.60 8.28 -15.70
C ALA A 213 -7.12 9.68 -15.37
N PRO A 214 -6.51 10.75 -15.94
CA PRO A 214 -7.15 12.04 -15.99
C PRO A 214 -8.53 11.87 -16.62
N ARG A 215 -9.55 12.38 -15.95
CA ARG A 215 -10.89 12.45 -16.51
C ARG A 215 -11.05 13.78 -17.26
N ASP A 216 -12.02 13.85 -18.16
CA ASP A 216 -12.26 15.06 -18.97
C ASP A 216 -12.56 16.29 -18.07
N ASP A 217 -13.15 16.08 -16.89
CA ASP A 217 -13.38 17.12 -15.87
C ASP A 217 -12.09 17.57 -15.15
N ASP A 218 -11.08 16.72 -15.04
CA ASP A 218 -9.77 17.04 -14.46
C ASP A 218 -8.87 17.85 -15.41
N LEU A 219 -9.13 17.79 -16.72
CA LEU A 219 -8.35 18.48 -17.76
C LEU A 219 -8.84 19.91 -18.04
N GLY A 220 -10.04 20.29 -17.59
CA GLY A 220 -10.61 21.63 -17.82
C GLY A 220 -10.58 22.04 -19.31
N GLU A 221 -10.31 23.32 -19.60
CA GLU A 221 -10.16 23.83 -20.97
C GLU A 221 -9.07 23.11 -21.80
N LEU A 222 -8.07 22.49 -21.17
CA LEU A 222 -6.98 21.79 -21.86
C LEU A 222 -7.44 20.46 -22.49
N GLY A 223 -8.48 19.82 -21.93
CA GLY A 223 -9.08 18.62 -22.51
C GLY A 223 -9.78 18.91 -23.84
N GLU A 224 -10.51 20.03 -23.90
CA GLU A 224 -11.17 20.51 -25.13
C GLU A 224 -10.16 20.92 -26.21
N ILE A 225 -9.06 21.58 -25.82
CA ILE A 225 -8.00 22.02 -26.76
C ILE A 225 -7.25 20.84 -27.38
N LEU A 226 -7.09 19.73 -26.65
CA LEU A 226 -6.29 18.56 -27.09
C LEU A 226 -7.12 17.46 -27.76
N GLY A 227 -8.45 17.58 -27.82
CA GLY A 227 -9.32 16.64 -28.53
C GLY A 227 -9.28 15.20 -27.98
N LEU A 228 -8.95 15.04 -26.69
CA LEU A 228 -8.92 13.75 -26.01
C LEU A 228 -10.33 13.50 -25.44
N SER A 229 -11.08 12.57 -26.05
CA SER A 229 -12.43 12.18 -25.64
C SER A 229 -12.40 10.84 -24.89
N SER A 230 -13.17 10.75 -23.79
CA SER A 230 -13.19 9.60 -22.86
C SER A 230 -13.89 8.32 -23.34
N ASP A 231 -14.05 8.08 -24.65
CA ASP A 231 -14.87 6.96 -25.17
C ASP A 231 -14.23 5.57 -25.08
N ALA A 232 -13.26 5.36 -24.20
CA ALA A 232 -12.65 4.06 -23.96
C ALA A 232 -12.34 3.82 -22.47
N ALA A 233 -13.38 3.57 -21.68
CA ALA A 233 -13.23 2.92 -20.37
C ALA A 233 -13.57 1.43 -20.52
N PRO A 234 -12.60 0.51 -20.38
CA PRO A 234 -12.88 -0.92 -20.40
C PRO A 234 -13.65 -1.34 -19.14
N SER A 235 -14.80 -1.97 -19.34
CA SER A 235 -15.54 -2.68 -18.30
C SER A 235 -15.04 -4.12 -18.20
N HIS A 236 -14.24 -4.44 -17.17
CA HIS A 236 -14.33 -5.69 -16.41
C HIS A 236 -13.18 -5.84 -15.40
N VAL A 237 -13.42 -5.50 -14.13
CA VAL A 237 -13.02 -6.25 -12.92
C VAL A 237 -14.05 -5.91 -11.84
N ASP A 238 -14.52 -6.90 -11.07
CA ASP A 238 -15.61 -6.85 -10.08
C ASP A 238 -15.42 -5.88 -8.87
N GLU A 239 -14.45 -4.96 -8.91
CA GLU A 239 -14.37 -3.83 -7.98
C GLU A 239 -14.17 -2.52 -8.75
N ASP A 240 -15.06 -1.57 -8.51
CA ASP A 240 -14.99 -0.24 -9.12
C ASP A 240 -13.84 0.56 -8.48
N TRP A 241 -12.63 0.39 -9.00
CA TRP A 241 -11.46 1.19 -8.60
C TRP A 241 -11.72 2.68 -8.79
N ALA A 242 -12.60 3.08 -9.71
CA ALA A 242 -13.00 4.48 -9.85
C ALA A 242 -13.80 4.92 -8.61
N ALA A 243 -14.78 4.12 -8.15
CA ALA A 243 -15.48 4.36 -6.89
C ALA A 243 -14.55 4.34 -5.67
N PHE A 244 -13.50 3.50 -5.66
CA PHE A 244 -12.46 3.57 -4.64
C PHE A 244 -11.75 4.94 -4.66
N LEU A 245 -11.23 5.38 -5.81
CA LEU A 245 -10.53 6.66 -5.94
C LEU A 245 -11.46 7.85 -5.58
N ASP A 246 -12.75 7.76 -5.93
CA ASP A 246 -13.77 8.77 -5.64
C ASP A 246 -14.15 8.80 -4.15
N LYS A 247 -14.28 7.63 -3.52
CA LYS A 247 -14.53 7.50 -2.07
C LYS A 247 -13.46 8.21 -1.26
N TRP A 248 -12.20 8.10 -1.68
CA TRP A 248 -11.05 8.76 -1.04
C TRP A 248 -10.79 10.18 -1.56
N ARG A 249 -11.58 10.64 -2.54
CA ARG A 249 -11.50 11.98 -3.14
C ARG A 249 -10.11 12.33 -3.64
N TYR A 250 -9.43 11.37 -4.27
CA TYR A 250 -8.11 11.63 -4.84
C TYR A 250 -8.22 12.56 -6.05
N GLY A 251 -7.54 13.70 -5.96
CA GLY A 251 -7.49 14.70 -7.04
C GLY A 251 -6.50 14.34 -8.16
N PRO A 252 -6.40 15.19 -9.20
CA PRO A 252 -5.59 14.93 -10.40
C PRO A 252 -4.13 14.57 -10.08
N ASP A 253 -3.46 15.36 -9.23
CA ASP A 253 -2.05 15.12 -8.87
C ASP A 253 -1.84 13.81 -8.12
N GLN A 254 -2.79 13.42 -7.28
CA GLN A 254 -2.74 12.16 -6.53
C GLN A 254 -2.95 10.97 -7.47
N ARG A 255 -3.93 11.05 -8.38
CA ARG A 255 -4.19 10.03 -9.42
C ARG A 255 -2.99 9.89 -10.36
N ALA A 256 -2.40 11.01 -10.78
CA ALA A 256 -1.17 11.02 -11.58
C ALA A 256 0.00 10.35 -10.86
N ALA A 257 0.15 10.56 -9.55
CA ALA A 257 1.18 9.87 -8.76
C ALA A 257 0.93 8.35 -8.66
N ILE A 258 -0.32 7.92 -8.46
CA ILE A 258 -0.69 6.49 -8.48
C ILE A 258 -0.29 5.88 -9.83
N ARG A 259 -0.68 6.51 -10.95
CA ARG A 259 -0.35 6.05 -12.29
C ARG A 259 1.14 5.97 -12.54
N ARG A 260 1.89 6.99 -12.10
CA ARG A 260 3.36 7.01 -12.24
C ARG A 260 3.98 5.83 -11.52
N THR A 261 3.62 5.58 -10.26
CA THR A 261 4.12 4.44 -9.50
C THR A 261 3.83 3.12 -10.21
N LEU A 262 2.61 2.91 -10.71
CA LEU A 262 2.24 1.70 -11.43
C LEU A 262 3.01 1.57 -12.76
N TYR A 263 3.12 2.65 -13.54
CA TYR A 263 3.82 2.64 -14.81
C TYR A 263 5.31 2.33 -14.67
N GLU A 264 5.98 2.93 -13.69
CA GLU A 264 7.43 2.76 -13.49
C GLU A 264 7.80 1.35 -13.00
N ASN A 265 6.91 0.69 -12.24
CA ASN A 265 7.24 -0.57 -11.55
C ASN A 265 6.58 -1.82 -12.18
N TRP A 266 5.45 -1.66 -12.86
CA TRP A 266 4.66 -2.79 -13.38
C TRP A 266 4.57 -2.83 -14.91
N ALA A 267 4.43 -1.68 -15.59
CA ALA A 267 4.28 -1.66 -17.05
C ALA A 267 5.41 -2.36 -17.84
N PRO A 268 6.69 -2.38 -17.39
CA PRO A 268 7.74 -3.12 -18.07
C PRO A 268 7.51 -4.64 -18.11
N ILE A 269 6.79 -5.21 -17.14
CA ILE A 269 6.49 -6.65 -17.06
C ILE A 269 5.43 -7.02 -18.09
N VAL A 270 4.31 -6.29 -18.10
CA VAL A 270 3.21 -6.55 -19.05
C VAL A 270 3.63 -6.34 -20.49
N ARG A 271 4.52 -5.36 -20.76
CA ARG A 271 5.07 -5.17 -22.12
C ARG A 271 5.87 -6.36 -22.62
N ARG A 272 6.60 -7.06 -21.74
CA ARG A 272 7.36 -8.27 -22.10
C ARG A 272 6.43 -9.42 -22.47
N GLU A 273 5.33 -9.60 -21.74
CA GLU A 273 4.34 -10.64 -22.03
C GLU A 273 3.67 -10.42 -23.39
N VAL A 274 3.23 -9.19 -23.70
CA VAL A 274 2.60 -8.84 -24.99
C VAL A 274 3.57 -9.02 -26.16
N SER A 275 4.86 -8.68 -25.98
CA SER A 275 5.89 -8.92 -27.01
C SER A 275 6.24 -10.41 -27.18
N SER A 276 6.09 -11.24 -26.14
CA SER A 276 6.31 -12.69 -26.26
C SER A 276 5.16 -13.40 -27.00
N VAL A 277 3.92 -12.93 -26.83
CA VAL A 277 2.73 -13.48 -27.50
C VAL A 277 2.70 -13.08 -28.99
N ALA A 278 3.15 -11.87 -29.33
CA ALA A 278 3.26 -11.42 -30.72
C ALA A 278 4.40 -12.09 -31.53
N ALA A 279 5.26 -12.88 -30.88
CA ALA A 279 6.39 -13.57 -31.50
C ALA A 279 6.13 -15.07 -31.74
N ALA A 280 4.91 -15.57 -31.51
CA ALA A 280 4.54 -16.93 -31.90
C ALA A 280 4.50 -17.02 -33.45
N PRO A 281 5.26 -17.92 -34.09
CA PRO A 281 5.25 -18.05 -35.53
C PRO A 281 3.88 -18.54 -35.99
N GLU A 282 3.26 -17.81 -36.93
CA GLU A 282 2.12 -18.30 -37.69
C GLU A 282 2.56 -19.55 -38.46
N ASP A 283 1.95 -20.70 -38.15
CA ASP A 283 2.12 -21.93 -38.90
C ASP A 283 1.80 -21.65 -40.39
N GLU A 284 2.83 -21.76 -41.24
CA GLU A 284 2.66 -21.72 -42.69
C GLU A 284 1.83 -22.96 -43.13
N PRO A 285 0.73 -22.78 -43.88
CA PRO A 285 -0.01 -23.92 -44.40
C PRO A 285 0.73 -24.53 -45.60
N GLU A 286 0.96 -25.86 -45.52
CA GLU A 286 1.40 -26.73 -46.63
C GLU A 286 0.42 -26.73 -47.82
#